data_AF-A0A933R9C2-F1
#
_entry.id   AF-A0A933R9C2-F1
#
_cell.length_a   1.000
_cell.length_b   1.000
_cell.length_c   1.000
_cell.angle_alpha   90.00
_cell.angle_beta   90.00
_cell.angle_gamma   90.00
#
_symmetry.space_group_name_H-M   'P 1'
#
loop_
_entity.id
_entity.type
_entity.pdbx_description
1 polymer ?
#
loop_
_entity_poly.entity_id
_entity_poly.type
_entity_poly.pdbx_seq_one_letter_code
_entity_poly.pdbx_strand_id
1 'polypeptide(L)'
;MIHSVPTAPRSSSGATRRWSRRWTRWLVAALSVVGPVAACTSDPADDAVTVDGTDARDPAVVAASNLPDPAQNASNGQPVEEEPAFVQVNANTATTAELVGAFDANGIDDGATWAALVIDHRPYGPAQPSGSEFDELRDALAAAGLDELDSEAIVASLTVQG
;
A
#
# COMPACT_ATOMS: atom_id res chain seq x y z
N MET A 1 -55.24 44.26 36.82
CA MET A 1 -54.40 43.28 37.53
C MET A 1 -54.37 41.98 36.74
N ILE A 2 -53.48 41.85 35.76
CA ILE A 2 -53.02 40.57 35.18
C ILE A 2 -51.56 40.79 34.72
N HIS A 3 -50.72 39.81 35.00
CA HIS A 3 -49.27 39.85 35.12
C HIS A 3 -48.48 40.18 33.84
N SER A 4 -47.40 40.95 34.02
CA SER A 4 -46.27 41.08 33.10
C SER A 4 -45.51 39.75 32.95
N VAL A 5 -45.17 39.39 31.71
CA VAL A 5 -44.11 38.41 31.41
C VAL A 5 -43.12 39.08 30.46
N PRO A 6 -41.86 39.31 30.88
CA PRO A 6 -40.80 39.76 29.97
C PRO A 6 -40.18 38.55 29.24
N THR A 7 -40.37 38.48 27.92
CA THR A 7 -39.67 37.53 27.04
C THR A 7 -38.26 38.06 26.76
N ALA A 8 -37.26 37.43 27.36
CA ALA A 8 -35.84 37.65 27.11
C ALA A 8 -35.37 36.95 25.81
N PRO A 9 -34.21 37.32 25.25
CA PRO A 9 -33.84 37.08 23.86
C PRO A 9 -33.31 35.67 23.58
N ARG A 10 -33.68 35.09 22.43
CA ARG A 10 -33.01 33.91 21.89
C ARG A 10 -31.69 34.31 21.22
N SER A 11 -30.61 34.03 21.94
CA SER A 11 -29.23 34.00 21.48
C SER A 11 -29.08 33.01 20.31
N SER A 12 -28.86 33.52 19.10
CA SER A 12 -28.42 32.71 17.96
C SER A 12 -26.90 32.78 17.88
N SER A 13 -26.25 31.78 18.47
CA SER A 13 -24.81 31.55 18.34
C SER A 13 -24.53 30.95 16.97
N GLY A 14 -24.38 31.80 15.96
CA GLY A 14 -23.79 31.44 14.68
C GLY A 14 -22.30 31.15 14.88
N ALA A 15 -21.95 29.86 14.96
CA ALA A 15 -20.61 29.38 15.16
C ALA A 15 -19.66 29.92 14.06
N THR A 16 -18.77 30.81 14.49
CA THR A 16 -17.55 31.18 13.78
C THR A 16 -16.70 29.93 13.53
N ARG A 17 -16.74 29.33 12.33
CA ARG A 17 -15.60 28.54 11.82
C ARG A 17 -14.60 29.48 11.14
N ARG A 18 -14.06 30.41 11.94
CA ARG A 18 -12.74 31.00 11.68
C ARG A 18 -11.73 30.04 12.30
N TRP A 19 -11.34 28.99 11.59
CA TRP A 19 -10.17 28.21 11.99
C TRP A 19 -8.96 28.67 11.20
N SER A 20 -8.48 29.81 11.70
CA SER A 20 -7.11 30.27 11.73
C SER A 20 -6.05 29.22 11.30
N ARG A 21 -5.43 29.49 10.14
CA ARG A 21 -3.98 29.71 10.03
C ARG A 21 -3.13 28.79 10.93
N ARG A 22 -2.98 27.53 10.53
CA ARG A 22 -1.84 26.69 10.93
C ARG A 22 -1.02 26.19 9.74
N TRP A 23 -1.21 26.80 8.57
CA TRP A 23 -0.47 26.46 7.35
C TRP A 23 0.68 27.45 7.19
N THR A 24 1.70 27.33 8.04
CA THR A 24 2.98 28.00 7.83
C THR A 24 4.06 27.18 8.55
N ARG A 25 5.08 26.78 7.79
CA ARG A 25 6.25 25.95 8.13
C ARG A 25 5.96 24.46 7.85
N TRP A 26 6.55 23.82 6.85
CA TRP A 26 7.97 23.87 6.49
C TRP A 26 8.22 23.70 4.98
N LEU A 27 8.91 24.69 4.40
CA LEU A 27 9.86 24.47 3.32
C LEU A 27 10.99 23.60 3.90
N VAL A 28 11.13 22.37 3.42
CA VAL A 28 12.43 21.69 3.41
C VAL A 28 12.83 21.55 1.95
N ALA A 29 13.77 22.41 1.56
CA ALA A 29 14.52 22.27 0.34
C ALA A 29 15.29 20.93 0.39
N ALA A 30 14.84 19.94 -0.38
CA ALA A 30 15.67 18.79 -0.70
C ALA A 30 16.72 19.24 -1.73
N LEU A 31 17.91 19.48 -1.21
CA LEU A 31 19.13 19.76 -1.94
C LEU A 31 19.52 18.49 -2.72
N SER A 32 19.12 18.38 -3.99
CA SER A 32 19.59 17.30 -4.86
C SER A 32 21.07 17.48 -5.16
N VAL A 33 21.93 16.83 -4.37
CA VAL A 33 23.30 16.53 -4.73
C VAL A 33 23.28 15.18 -5.44
N VAL A 34 23.24 15.19 -6.77
CA VAL A 34 23.58 14.02 -7.60
C VAL A 34 24.84 14.36 -8.36
N GLY A 35 25.96 13.87 -7.82
CA GLY A 35 27.23 13.82 -8.54
C GLY A 35 27.27 12.62 -9.50
N PRO A 36 28.11 12.68 -10.54
CA PRO A 36 28.18 11.65 -11.56
C PRO A 36 28.92 10.41 -11.03
N VAL A 37 28.27 9.25 -11.01
CA VAL A 37 28.98 7.97 -10.91
C VAL A 37 29.43 7.54 -12.30
N ALA A 38 30.74 7.35 -12.39
CA ALA A 38 31.48 6.99 -13.57
C ALA A 38 31.07 5.63 -14.14
N ALA A 39 31.18 5.53 -15.46
CA ALA A 39 31.22 4.29 -16.20
C ALA A 39 32.29 3.33 -15.65
N CYS A 40 31.96 2.04 -15.59
CA CYS A 40 32.87 0.97 -15.99
C CYS A 40 32.05 -0.26 -16.38
N THR A 41 32.11 -0.54 -17.69
CA THR A 41 31.89 -1.83 -18.33
C THR A 41 32.67 -2.93 -17.63
N SER A 42 32.06 -4.10 -17.44
CA SER A 42 32.74 -5.39 -17.30
C SER A 42 31.74 -6.51 -17.59
N ASP A 43 31.72 -6.91 -18.86
CA ASP A 43 31.36 -8.25 -19.31
C ASP A 43 32.54 -9.20 -18.96
N PRO A 44 32.26 -10.41 -18.47
CA PRO A 44 32.86 -11.56 -19.13
C PRO A 44 31.93 -12.79 -19.26
N ALA A 45 31.75 -13.20 -20.52
CA ALA A 45 32.09 -14.50 -21.12
C ALA A 45 31.81 -15.85 -20.40
N ASP A 46 31.26 -16.75 -21.24
CA ASP A 46 31.47 -18.21 -21.36
C ASP A 46 31.27 -19.12 -20.13
N ASP A 47 30.35 -20.08 -20.27
CA ASP A 47 30.79 -21.48 -20.42
C ASP A 47 29.74 -22.32 -21.16
N ALA A 48 30.22 -23.08 -22.13
CA ALA A 48 29.45 -23.98 -22.97
C ALA A 48 29.32 -25.33 -22.26
N VAL A 49 28.10 -25.90 -22.23
CA VAL A 49 27.93 -27.34 -22.04
C VAL A 49 27.04 -27.88 -23.15
N THR A 50 27.71 -28.40 -24.18
CA THR A 50 27.16 -29.43 -25.06
C THR A 50 27.27 -30.76 -24.34
N VAL A 51 26.14 -31.43 -24.11
CA VAL A 51 26.14 -32.89 -24.02
C VAL A 51 25.02 -33.42 -24.90
N ASP A 52 25.44 -33.92 -26.05
CA ASP A 52 24.69 -34.80 -26.93
C ASP A 52 24.55 -36.17 -26.26
N GLY A 53 23.33 -36.68 -26.19
CA GLY A 53 23.01 -37.93 -25.49
C GLY A 53 21.90 -38.67 -26.21
N THR A 54 22.15 -39.03 -27.45
CA THR A 54 21.31 -39.99 -28.18
C THR A 54 21.65 -41.40 -27.70
N ASP A 55 20.82 -41.99 -26.82
CA ASP A 55 20.82 -43.46 -26.61
C ASP A 55 19.41 -44.01 -26.82
N ALA A 56 19.26 -44.77 -27.89
CA ALA A 56 18.08 -45.55 -28.22
C ALA A 56 18.29 -46.98 -27.72
N ARG A 57 17.59 -47.39 -26.66
CA ARG A 57 17.29 -48.81 -26.36
C ARG A 57 15.96 -48.97 -25.62
N ASP A 58 14.96 -49.37 -26.38
CA ASP A 58 13.87 -50.28 -25.98
C ASP A 58 14.20 -51.63 -26.69
N PRO A 59 13.86 -52.86 -26.19
CA PRO A 59 12.61 -53.16 -25.49
C PRO A 59 12.62 -54.24 -24.37
N ALA A 60 11.53 -54.17 -23.59
CA ALA A 60 10.74 -55.25 -23.01
C ALA A 60 11.34 -56.22 -21.97
N VAL A 61 10.77 -56.22 -20.74
CA VAL A 61 10.34 -57.45 -20.05
C VAL A 61 9.31 -57.18 -18.93
N VAL A 62 8.08 -57.65 -19.18
CA VAL A 62 7.08 -58.32 -18.32
C VAL A 62 6.92 -57.99 -16.81
N ALA A 63 5.69 -57.54 -16.52
CA ALA A 63 4.71 -58.15 -15.60
C ALA A 63 4.98 -58.20 -14.07
N ALA A 64 4.10 -57.50 -13.36
CA ALA A 64 3.10 -58.06 -12.42
C ALA A 64 3.09 -57.39 -11.03
N SER A 65 2.00 -56.64 -10.85
CA SER A 65 1.14 -56.61 -9.66
C SER A 65 1.52 -55.76 -8.45
N ASN A 66 0.52 -54.94 -8.10
CA ASN A 66 0.21 -54.34 -6.81
C ASN A 66 1.07 -53.15 -6.35
N LEU A 67 0.61 -51.94 -6.69
CA LEU A 67 0.63 -50.82 -5.77
C LEU A 67 -0.71 -50.05 -5.84
N PRO A 68 -1.25 -49.61 -4.69
CA PRO A 68 -2.47 -48.80 -4.63
C PRO A 68 -2.25 -47.43 -5.29
N ASP A 69 -3.32 -46.95 -5.90
CA ASP A 69 -3.51 -45.64 -6.54
C ASP A 69 -2.96 -44.49 -5.67
N PRO A 70 -1.81 -43.86 -6.01
CA PRO A 70 -1.61 -42.50 -5.59
C PRO A 70 -2.44 -41.66 -6.56
N ALA A 71 -3.57 -41.18 -6.05
CA ALA A 71 -4.35 -40.13 -6.67
C ALA A 71 -3.41 -39.17 -7.41
N GLN A 72 -3.46 -39.24 -8.74
CA GLN A 72 -2.73 -38.36 -9.63
C GLN A 72 -3.36 -36.98 -9.51
N ASN A 73 -3.04 -36.30 -8.42
CA ASN A 73 -3.10 -34.86 -8.35
C ASN A 73 -1.81 -34.35 -8.98
N ALA A 74 -1.66 -34.58 -10.29
CA ALA A 74 -0.85 -33.68 -11.12
C ALA A 74 -1.60 -32.34 -11.03
N SER A 75 -1.24 -31.40 -10.16
CA SER A 75 0.06 -30.72 -10.17
C SER A 75 0.53 -30.54 -11.61
N ASN A 76 -0.34 -29.90 -12.41
CA ASN A 76 0.12 -29.13 -13.54
C ASN A 76 1.15 -28.15 -12.96
N GLY A 77 2.42 -28.30 -13.32
CA GLY A 77 3.50 -27.37 -13.03
C GLY A 77 3.27 -26.01 -13.70
N GLN A 78 2.15 -25.39 -13.39
CA GLN A 78 1.90 -23.99 -13.63
C GLN A 78 2.66 -23.29 -12.51
N PRO A 79 3.60 -22.38 -12.81
CA PRO A 79 4.01 -21.43 -11.79
C PRO A 79 2.71 -20.79 -11.30
N VAL A 80 2.37 -21.04 -10.03
CA VAL A 80 1.40 -20.19 -9.35
C VAL A 80 2.12 -18.86 -9.31
N GLU A 81 1.81 -17.96 -10.25
CA GLU A 81 2.05 -16.55 -10.05
C GLU A 81 1.29 -16.23 -8.76
N GLU A 82 2.01 -16.21 -7.64
CA GLU A 82 1.50 -15.66 -6.39
C GLU A 82 1.17 -14.21 -6.72
N GLU A 83 -0.10 -13.95 -7.03
CA GLU A 83 -0.64 -12.60 -7.11
C GLU A 83 -0.16 -11.89 -5.84
N PRO A 84 0.54 -10.75 -5.96
CA PRO A 84 1.10 -10.09 -4.79
C PRO A 84 -0.04 -9.82 -3.81
N ALA A 85 0.05 -10.44 -2.64
CA ALA A 85 -0.95 -10.26 -1.61
C ALA A 85 -0.96 -8.78 -1.22
N PHE A 86 -2.08 -8.11 -1.46
CA PHE A 86 -2.25 -6.71 -1.11
C PHE A 86 -2.02 -6.51 0.40
N VAL A 87 -1.07 -5.66 0.76
CA VAL A 87 -0.61 -5.48 2.15
C VAL A 87 -1.38 -4.36 2.82
N GLN A 88 -1.98 -4.64 3.98
CA GLN A 88 -2.64 -3.65 4.81
C GLN A 88 -1.90 -3.44 6.14
N VAL A 89 -1.80 -2.19 6.57
CA VAL A 89 -1.16 -1.81 7.84
C VAL A 89 -2.07 -0.89 8.66
N ASN A 90 -1.94 -0.97 9.99
CA ASN A 90 -2.76 -0.18 10.88
C ASN A 90 -2.40 1.30 10.77
N ALA A 91 -3.34 2.12 10.30
CA ALA A 91 -3.14 3.53 10.03
C ALA A 91 -2.79 4.36 11.27
N ASN A 92 -3.16 3.91 12.47
CA ASN A 92 -2.94 4.61 13.74
C ASN A 92 -1.66 4.18 14.46
N THR A 93 -1.23 2.92 14.32
CA THR A 93 -0.12 2.36 15.09
C THR A 93 1.11 2.00 14.27
N ALA A 94 0.99 1.84 12.95
CA ALA A 94 2.12 1.51 12.10
C ALA A 94 3.23 2.57 12.20
N THR A 95 4.47 2.13 12.23
CA THR A 95 5.64 2.99 12.09
C THR A 95 5.76 3.51 10.66
N THR A 96 6.59 4.53 10.45
CA THR A 96 6.89 5.02 9.10
C THR A 96 7.44 3.92 8.20
N ALA A 97 8.34 3.07 8.72
CA ALA A 97 8.94 1.98 7.95
C ALA A 97 7.90 0.93 7.51
N GLU A 98 6.93 0.61 8.37
CA GLU A 98 5.84 -0.31 8.04
C GLU A 98 4.89 0.28 6.99
N LEU A 99 4.60 1.59 7.07
CA LEU A 99 3.80 2.27 6.05
C LEU A 99 4.51 2.28 4.70
N VAL A 100 5.79 2.65 4.66
CA VAL A 100 6.57 2.64 3.41
C VAL A 100 6.64 1.23 2.83
N GLY A 101 6.92 0.22 3.65
CA GLY A 101 6.98 -1.16 3.17
C GLY A 101 5.64 -1.66 2.60
N ALA A 102 4.51 -1.24 3.18
CA ALA A 102 3.19 -1.57 2.65
C ALA A 102 2.90 -0.85 1.32
N PHE A 103 3.26 0.43 1.21
CA PHE A 103 3.09 1.19 -0.01
C PHE A 103 3.97 0.65 -1.15
N ASP A 104 5.24 0.34 -0.87
CA ASP A 104 6.16 -0.26 -1.83
C ASP A 104 5.65 -1.64 -2.30
N ALA A 105 5.14 -2.47 -1.38
CA ALA A 105 4.57 -3.78 -1.72
C ALA A 105 3.30 -3.68 -2.57
N ASN A 106 2.54 -2.59 -2.44
CA ASN A 106 1.34 -2.33 -3.22
C ASN A 106 1.63 -1.53 -4.52
N GLY A 107 2.90 -1.25 -4.82
CA GLY A 107 3.31 -0.54 -6.04
C GLY A 107 3.02 0.96 -6.02
N ILE A 108 2.92 1.57 -4.84
CA ILE A 108 2.68 3.01 -4.67
C ILE A 108 4.03 3.73 -4.66
N ASP A 109 4.25 4.59 -5.65
CA ASP A 109 5.45 5.43 -5.74
C ASP A 109 5.50 6.45 -4.59
N ASP A 110 6.69 6.95 -4.25
CA ASP A 110 6.90 7.96 -3.21
C ASP A 110 6.36 7.58 -1.81
N GLY A 111 6.37 6.28 -1.45
CA GLY A 111 5.83 5.74 -0.21
C GLY A 111 6.28 6.47 1.07
N ALA A 112 7.51 6.98 1.13
CA ALA A 112 8.00 7.79 2.26
C ALA A 112 7.25 9.11 2.45
N THR A 113 6.90 9.78 1.35
CA THR A 113 6.13 11.03 1.36
C THR A 113 4.72 10.77 1.87
N TRP A 114 4.08 9.73 1.36
CA TRP A 114 2.72 9.36 1.75
C TRP A 114 2.64 8.84 3.17
N ALA A 115 3.65 8.08 3.61
CA ALA A 115 3.73 7.61 5.00
C ALA A 115 3.80 8.77 5.99
N ALA A 116 4.55 9.83 5.65
CA ALA A 116 4.60 11.03 6.47
C ALA A 116 3.22 11.73 6.53
N LEU A 117 2.51 11.82 5.40
CA LEU A 117 1.18 12.43 5.36
C LEU A 117 0.15 11.63 6.17
N VAL A 118 0.19 10.30 6.08
CA VAL A 118 -0.66 9.40 6.88
C VAL A 118 -0.39 9.57 8.37
N ILE A 119 0.87 9.69 8.78
CA ILE A 119 1.22 9.92 10.19
C ILE A 119 0.74 11.29 10.67
N ASP A 120 0.83 12.33 9.83
CA ASP A 120 0.41 13.69 10.17
C ASP A 120 -1.11 13.81 10.41
N HIS A 121 -1.90 12.98 9.73
CA HIS A 121 -3.37 12.95 9.85
C HIS A 121 -3.88 12.02 10.96
N ARG A 122 -3.00 11.41 11.76
CA ARG A 122 -3.42 10.63 12.93
C ARG A 122 -3.97 11.54 14.03
N PRO A 123 -4.91 11.04 14.85
CA PRO A 123 -5.53 9.71 14.78
C PRO A 123 -6.74 9.66 13.84
N TYR A 124 -6.92 8.52 13.19
CA TYR A 124 -8.12 8.21 12.40
C TYR A 124 -9.25 7.71 13.31
N GLY A 125 -10.49 8.05 12.92
CA GLY A 125 -11.70 7.55 13.57
C GLY A 125 -11.89 6.04 13.42
N PRO A 126 -12.87 5.44 14.11
CA PRO A 126 -13.17 4.01 13.96
C PRO A 126 -13.55 3.69 12.52
N ALA A 127 -13.21 2.48 12.06
CA ALA A 127 -13.50 2.03 10.71
C ALA A 127 -15.00 2.16 10.38
N GLN A 128 -15.32 2.83 9.27
CA GLN A 128 -16.69 2.98 8.78
C GLN A 128 -16.85 2.23 7.46
N PRO A 129 -18.04 1.66 7.18
CA PRO A 129 -18.29 1.03 5.89
C PRO A 129 -18.21 2.00 4.71
N SER A 130 -18.34 3.30 4.96
CA SER A 130 -18.14 4.38 3.97
C SER A 130 -16.67 4.74 3.75
N GLY A 131 -15.74 4.30 4.61
CA GLY A 131 -14.34 4.72 4.58
C GLY A 131 -14.12 6.17 4.99
N SER A 132 -15.13 6.83 5.58
CA SER A 132 -15.11 8.26 5.89
C SER A 132 -14.09 8.66 6.96
N GLU A 133 -13.55 7.68 7.69
CA GLU A 133 -12.43 7.88 8.61
C GLU A 133 -11.16 8.40 7.91
N PHE A 134 -11.06 8.23 6.58
CA PHE A 134 -9.93 8.68 5.77
C PHE A 134 -10.24 9.90 4.89
N ASP A 135 -11.43 10.53 5.00
CA ASP A 135 -11.80 11.66 4.11
C ASP A 135 -10.82 12.84 4.20
N GLU A 136 -10.37 13.18 5.42
CA GLU A 136 -9.37 14.24 5.59
C GLU A 136 -8.01 13.86 4.96
N LEU A 137 -7.64 12.58 4.98
CA LEU A 137 -6.42 12.09 4.32
C LEU A 137 -6.57 12.16 2.79
N ARG A 138 -7.72 11.75 2.24
CA ARG A 138 -8.00 11.85 0.80
C ARG A 138 -7.90 13.29 0.31
N ASP A 139 -8.52 14.21 1.03
CA ASP A 139 -8.45 15.65 0.72
C ASP A 139 -6.98 16.14 0.74
N ALA A 140 -6.18 15.67 1.68
CA ALA A 140 -4.76 16.02 1.77
C ALA A 140 -3.92 15.40 0.64
N LEU A 141 -4.17 14.15 0.25
CA LEU A 141 -3.50 13.48 -0.87
C LEU A 141 -3.83 14.17 -2.19
N ALA A 142 -5.10 14.49 -2.42
CA ALA A 142 -5.55 15.26 -3.59
C ALA A 142 -4.92 16.67 -3.61
N ALA A 143 -4.83 17.34 -2.45
CA ALA A 143 -4.17 18.64 -2.33
C ALA A 143 -2.64 18.57 -2.56
N ALA A 144 -2.02 17.41 -2.28
CA ALA A 144 -0.61 17.15 -2.57
C ALA A 144 -0.37 16.79 -4.05
N GLY A 145 -1.43 16.57 -4.82
CA GLY A 145 -1.38 16.35 -6.27
C GLY A 145 -1.50 14.89 -6.72
N LEU A 146 -1.85 13.96 -5.82
CA LEU A 146 -2.23 12.61 -6.25
C LEU A 146 -3.56 12.64 -6.98
N ASP A 147 -3.69 11.75 -7.96
CA ASP A 147 -4.99 11.44 -8.49
C ASP A 147 -5.79 10.52 -7.56
N GLU A 148 -7.07 10.36 -7.90
CA GLU A 148 -8.03 9.59 -7.12
C GLU A 148 -7.62 8.11 -7.02
N LEU A 149 -7.05 7.53 -8.08
CA LEU A 149 -6.68 6.12 -8.10
C LEU A 149 -5.55 5.85 -7.11
N ASP A 150 -4.51 6.68 -7.12
CA ASP A 150 -3.38 6.57 -6.20
C ASP A 150 -3.79 6.89 -4.76
N SER A 151 -4.69 7.86 -4.58
CA SER A 151 -5.25 8.18 -3.26
C SER A 151 -6.02 7.00 -2.67
N GLU A 152 -6.84 6.33 -3.48
CA GLU A 152 -7.54 5.12 -3.05
C GLU A 152 -6.60 3.93 -2.84
N ALA A 153 -5.52 3.80 -3.62
CA ALA A 153 -4.52 2.76 -3.39
C ALA A 153 -3.83 2.93 -2.02
N ILE A 154 -3.49 4.18 -1.66
CA ILE A 154 -2.94 4.49 -0.32
C ILE A 154 -3.96 4.17 0.75
N VAL A 155 -5.20 4.64 0.62
CA VAL A 155 -6.23 4.40 1.64
C VAL A 155 -6.56 2.91 1.76
N ALA A 156 -6.59 2.16 0.65
CA ALA A 156 -6.81 0.72 0.65
C ALA A 156 -5.71 -0.01 1.43
N SER A 157 -4.47 0.50 1.39
CA SER A 157 -3.31 -0.04 2.13
C SER A 157 -3.40 0.18 3.65
N LEU A 158 -4.40 0.94 4.11
CA LEU A 158 -4.59 1.33 5.50
C LEU A 158 -5.80 0.63 6.11
N THR A 159 -5.67 0.25 7.38
CA THR A 159 -6.77 -0.26 8.19
C THR A 159 -6.84 0.45 9.53
N VAL A 160 -8.04 0.64 10.07
CA VAL A 160 -8.23 1.03 11.47
C VAL A 160 -8.76 -0.16 12.24
N GLN A 161 -7.88 -0.91 12.91
CA GLN A 161 -8.34 -1.94 13.84
C GLN A 161 -8.98 -1.24 15.05
N GLY A 162 -10.26 -1.55 15.29
CA GLY A 162 -11.04 -1.07 16.44
C GLY A 162 -10.78 -1.84 17.73
#